data_AF-A0A1S6HED4-F1
#
_entry.id   AF-A0A1S6HED4-F1
#
_cell.length_a   1.000
_cell.length_b   1.000
_cell.length_c   1.000
_cell.angle_alpha   90.00
_cell.angle_beta   90.00
_cell.angle_gamma   90.00
#
_symmetry.space_group_name_H-M   'P 1'
#
loop_
_entity.id
_entity.type
_entity.pdbx_description
1 polymer ?
#
loop_
_entity_poly.entity_id
_entity_poly.type
_entity_poly.pdbx_seq_one_letter_code
_entity_poly.pdbx_strand_id
1 'polypeptide(L)'
;MKRGKLIVIEGTDASGKATQTKLLLGRLNQEGYATESMSFPRYETPTGQVVKMYLGKPPYLQEFGPSNSVDPKIASTWYALDRLAAKPEIEDILMSGMNLAVDRYVESNLAHQGGKMVPKQRESFFEWGHTFEYGILGLPIPSIVVFLHMPYKIGMELKKGMKEAPDGHESNEEHLRSAEETYLELTRKYGWEKVICTKAGSIDNLRTPEDIGKEVFNKVVRIFK
;
A
#
# COMPACT_ATOMS: atom_id res chain seq x y z
N MET A 1 -4.18 16.07 24.23
CA MET A 1 -3.73 14.68 23.98
C MET A 1 -2.59 14.70 22.97
N LYS A 2 -1.69 13.70 22.98
CA LYS A 2 -0.66 13.57 21.94
C LYS A 2 -1.34 13.15 20.63
N ARG A 3 -0.89 13.67 19.48
CA ARG A 3 -1.38 13.22 18.16
C ARG A 3 -1.09 11.71 18.00
N GLY A 4 -2.06 10.97 17.48
CA GLY A 4 -1.93 9.55 17.18
C GLY A 4 -0.92 9.27 16.07
N LYS A 5 -0.58 7.99 15.91
CA LYS A 5 0.40 7.50 14.93
C LYS A 5 -0.31 7.00 13.67
N LEU A 6 0.20 7.42 12.51
CA LEU A 6 -0.17 6.85 11.22
C LEU A 6 0.77 5.67 10.92
N ILE A 7 0.20 4.48 10.73
CA ILE A 7 0.90 3.22 10.48
C ILE A 7 0.48 2.74 9.09
N VAL A 8 1.42 2.62 8.16
CA VAL A 8 1.11 2.16 6.80
C VAL A 8 1.58 0.72 6.61
N ILE A 9 0.69 -0.13 6.11
CA ILE A 9 0.97 -1.50 5.67
C ILE A 9 0.97 -1.52 4.15
N GLU A 10 2.15 -1.72 3.60
CA GLU A 10 2.40 -1.86 2.16
C GLU A 10 2.75 -3.31 1.81
N GLY A 11 2.69 -3.64 0.53
CA GLY A 11 2.99 -4.99 0.08
C GLY A 11 2.62 -5.24 -1.37
N THR A 12 3.34 -6.15 -2.00
CA THR A 12 3.04 -6.66 -3.34
C THR A 12 1.73 -7.46 -3.35
N ASP A 13 1.27 -7.85 -4.53
CA ASP A 13 0.05 -8.64 -4.69
C ASP A 13 0.10 -9.97 -3.92
N ALA A 14 -1.05 -10.36 -3.36
CA ALA A 14 -1.23 -11.55 -2.53
C ALA A 14 -0.28 -11.67 -1.31
N SER A 15 0.33 -10.58 -0.84
CA SER A 15 1.14 -10.54 0.39
C SER A 15 0.33 -10.62 1.70
N GLY A 16 -1.01 -10.56 1.62
CA GLY A 16 -1.89 -10.65 2.80
C GLY A 16 -2.08 -9.35 3.56
N LYS A 17 -1.86 -8.18 2.94
CA LYS A 17 -2.00 -6.85 3.57
C LYS A 17 -3.29 -6.69 4.38
N ALA A 18 -4.45 -6.90 3.78
CA ALA A 18 -5.74 -6.78 4.47
C ALA A 18 -5.83 -7.66 5.72
N THR A 19 -5.34 -8.90 5.63
CA THR A 19 -5.26 -9.82 6.78
C THR A 19 -4.33 -9.27 7.86
N GLN A 20 -3.14 -8.79 7.48
CA GLN A 20 -2.16 -8.27 8.41
C GLN A 20 -2.60 -6.96 9.07
N THR A 21 -3.26 -6.06 8.33
CA THR A 21 -3.86 -4.84 8.88
C THR A 21 -4.94 -5.18 9.90
N LYS A 22 -5.80 -6.17 9.62
CA LYS A 22 -6.83 -6.63 10.58
C LYS A 22 -6.23 -7.27 11.83
N LEU A 23 -5.21 -8.13 11.67
CA LEU A 23 -4.52 -8.75 12.81
C LEU A 23 -3.81 -7.70 13.67
N LEU A 24 -3.13 -6.75 13.03
CA LEU A 24 -2.46 -5.64 13.70
C LEU A 24 -3.47 -4.77 14.47
N LEU A 25 -4.58 -4.39 13.84
CA LEU A 25 -5.65 -3.61 14.46
C LEU A 25 -6.17 -4.30 15.73
N GLY A 26 -6.52 -5.59 15.63
CA GLY A 26 -7.01 -6.36 16.77
C GLY A 26 -5.98 -6.43 17.89
N ARG A 27 -4.70 -6.67 17.54
CA ARG A 27 -3.64 -6.80 18.53
C ARG A 27 -3.28 -5.47 19.20
N LEU A 28 -3.21 -4.37 18.47
CA LEU A 28 -2.94 -3.04 19.02
C LEU A 28 -4.01 -2.64 20.04
N ASN A 29 -5.29 -2.82 19.70
CA ASN A 29 -6.39 -2.50 20.61
C ASN A 29 -6.41 -3.41 21.84
N GLN A 30 -6.07 -4.69 21.72
CA GLN A 30 -5.91 -5.60 22.87
C GLN A 30 -4.79 -5.14 23.83
N GLU A 31 -3.73 -4.55 23.30
CA GLU A 31 -2.58 -4.06 24.07
C GLU A 31 -2.75 -2.60 24.54
N GLY A 32 -3.95 -2.03 24.40
CA GLY A 32 -4.27 -0.68 24.89
C GLY A 32 -3.87 0.47 23.96
N TYR A 33 -3.41 0.17 22.74
CA TYR A 33 -3.15 1.18 21.71
C TYR A 33 -4.43 1.40 20.88
N ALA A 34 -5.26 2.36 21.30
CA ALA A 34 -6.49 2.72 20.57
C ALA A 34 -6.17 3.04 19.10
N THR A 35 -6.69 2.21 18.20
CA THR A 35 -6.32 2.23 16.78
C THR A 35 -7.55 1.96 15.92
N GLU A 36 -7.73 2.75 14.87
CA GLU A 36 -8.67 2.49 13.77
C GLU A 36 -7.93 2.01 12.52
N SER A 37 -8.68 1.56 11.51
CA SER A 37 -8.12 1.14 10.23
C SER A 37 -8.80 1.77 9.04
N MET A 38 -8.02 2.05 8.00
CA MET A 38 -8.49 2.53 6.70
C MET A 38 -7.80 1.73 5.58
N SER A 39 -8.37 1.74 4.37
CA SER A 39 -7.73 1.14 3.19
C SER A 39 -7.90 2.04 1.98
N PHE A 40 -6.88 2.07 1.13
CA PHE A 40 -6.92 2.73 -0.18
C PHE A 40 -6.71 1.71 -1.31
N PRO A 41 -7.37 1.92 -2.48
CA PRO A 41 -8.34 2.98 -2.77
C PRO A 41 -9.70 2.74 -2.10
N ARG A 42 -10.41 3.83 -1.78
CA ARG A 42 -11.76 3.79 -1.21
C ARG A 42 -12.79 3.66 -2.33
N TYR A 43 -12.86 2.49 -2.97
CA TYR A 43 -13.61 2.25 -4.21
C TYR A 43 -15.10 2.66 -4.22
N GLU A 44 -15.73 2.81 -3.05
CA GLU A 44 -17.13 3.22 -2.90
C GLU A 44 -17.32 4.75 -2.88
N THR A 45 -16.24 5.54 -2.78
CA THR A 45 -16.29 7.01 -2.83
C THR A 45 -16.29 7.50 -4.30
N PRO A 46 -16.80 8.71 -4.59
CA PRO A 46 -16.70 9.29 -5.93
C PRO A 46 -15.26 9.36 -6.47
N THR A 47 -14.28 9.64 -5.60
CA THR A 47 -12.85 9.67 -5.97
C THR A 47 -12.29 8.28 -6.21
N GLY A 48 -12.67 7.28 -5.39
CA GLY A 48 -12.28 5.89 -5.59
C GLY A 48 -12.89 5.27 -6.84
N GLN A 49 -14.06 5.73 -7.29
CA GLN A 49 -14.65 5.30 -8.56
C GLN A 49 -13.78 5.71 -9.76
N VAL A 50 -13.09 6.85 -9.72
CA VAL A 50 -12.12 7.22 -10.77
C VAL A 50 -10.99 6.19 -10.85
N VAL A 51 -10.54 5.66 -9.70
CA VAL A 51 -9.56 4.59 -9.67
C VAL A 51 -10.12 3.27 -10.22
N LYS A 52 -11.40 2.95 -9.96
CA LYS A 52 -12.06 1.79 -10.59
C LYS A 52 -12.09 1.91 -12.11
N MET A 53 -12.43 3.10 -12.63
CA MET A 53 -12.44 3.40 -14.06
C MET A 53 -11.06 3.20 -14.67
N TYR A 54 -10.00 3.67 -13.99
CA TYR A 54 -8.62 3.48 -14.40
C TYR A 54 -8.17 2.00 -14.44
N LEU A 55 -8.52 1.24 -13.40
CA LEU A 55 -8.11 -0.17 -13.28
C LEU A 55 -8.99 -1.13 -14.10
N GLY A 56 -10.12 -0.66 -14.61
CA GLY A 56 -11.11 -1.54 -15.26
C GLY A 56 -11.77 -2.50 -14.28
N LYS A 57 -12.02 -2.07 -13.05
CA LYS A 57 -12.83 -2.86 -12.11
C LYS A 57 -14.30 -2.71 -12.50
N PRO A 58 -15.11 -3.80 -12.46
CA PRO A 58 -16.53 -3.73 -12.82
C PRO A 58 -17.29 -2.58 -12.15
N PRO A 59 -18.16 -1.87 -12.90
CA PRO A 59 -18.58 -2.14 -14.28
C PRO A 59 -17.67 -1.57 -15.39
N TYR A 60 -16.50 -1.02 -15.06
CA TYR A 60 -15.64 -0.29 -16.01
C TYR A 60 -14.66 -1.22 -16.74
N LEU A 61 -14.14 -0.77 -17.90
CA LEU A 61 -13.23 -1.55 -18.76
C LEU A 61 -11.93 -0.78 -19.12
N GLN A 62 -11.38 0.01 -18.19
CA GLN A 62 -10.19 0.87 -18.35
C GLN A 62 -10.46 2.12 -19.21
N GLU A 63 -11.32 3.02 -18.70
CA GLU A 63 -11.85 4.19 -19.42
C GLU A 63 -10.77 5.20 -19.87
N PHE A 64 -9.57 5.16 -19.27
CA PHE A 64 -8.45 6.03 -19.61
C PHE A 64 -7.40 5.34 -20.49
N GLY A 65 -7.76 4.20 -21.09
CA GLY A 65 -6.84 3.32 -21.83
C GLY A 65 -6.17 2.28 -20.91
N PRO A 66 -5.37 1.36 -21.47
CA PRO A 66 -4.73 0.30 -20.70
C PRO A 66 -3.95 0.87 -19.51
N SER A 67 -4.15 0.34 -18.30
CA SER A 67 -3.61 0.93 -17.07
C SER A 67 -2.08 1.09 -17.10
N ASN A 68 -1.38 0.21 -17.84
CA ASN A 68 0.07 0.23 -18.02
C ASN A 68 0.56 1.24 -19.08
N SER A 69 -0.35 1.76 -19.91
CA SER A 69 -0.05 2.78 -20.94
C SER A 69 -0.32 4.21 -20.46
N VAL A 70 -1.06 4.38 -19.36
CA VAL A 70 -1.29 5.70 -18.75
C VAL A 70 -0.02 6.21 -18.09
N ASP A 71 0.31 7.49 -18.31
CA ASP A 71 1.44 8.16 -17.69
C ASP A 71 1.43 7.98 -16.15
N PRO A 72 2.57 7.58 -15.54
CA PRO A 72 2.66 7.30 -14.11
C PRO A 72 2.27 8.47 -13.21
N LYS A 73 2.56 9.72 -13.60
CA LYS A 73 2.19 10.91 -12.82
C LYS A 73 0.68 11.16 -12.93
N ILE A 74 0.11 11.04 -14.13
CA ILE A 74 -1.34 11.14 -14.32
C ILE A 74 -2.07 10.08 -13.48
N ALA A 75 -1.68 8.82 -13.59
CA ALA A 75 -2.28 7.74 -12.82
C ALA A 75 -2.16 7.98 -11.30
N SER A 76 -1.01 8.48 -10.84
CA SER A 76 -0.79 8.82 -9.44
C SER A 76 -1.79 9.87 -8.92
N THR A 77 -2.19 10.84 -9.74
CA THR A 77 -3.12 11.89 -9.31
C THR A 77 -4.50 11.38 -8.91
N TRP A 78 -5.00 10.31 -9.53
CA TRP A 78 -6.30 9.73 -9.19
C TRP A 78 -6.29 9.04 -7.83
N TYR A 79 -5.22 8.30 -7.53
CA TYR A 79 -5.00 7.73 -6.19
C TYR A 79 -4.80 8.83 -5.13
N ALA A 80 -4.03 9.87 -5.47
CA ALA A 80 -3.77 10.99 -4.57
C ALA A 80 -5.04 11.78 -4.25
N LEU A 81 -5.95 11.96 -5.23
CA LEU A 81 -7.24 12.60 -5.05
C LEU A 81 -8.12 11.83 -4.06
N ASP A 82 -8.12 10.50 -4.13
CA ASP A 82 -8.84 9.65 -3.18
C ASP A 82 -8.31 9.77 -1.75
N ARG A 83 -6.98 9.82 -1.59
CA ARG A 83 -6.35 10.10 -0.28
C ARG A 83 -6.63 11.52 0.21
N LEU A 84 -6.63 12.51 -0.68
CA LEU A 84 -6.95 13.89 -0.33
C LEU A 84 -8.39 14.01 0.19
N ALA A 85 -9.35 13.35 -0.45
CA ALA A 85 -10.74 13.32 0.01
C ALA A 85 -10.88 12.70 1.41
N ALA A 86 -10.03 11.72 1.75
CA ALA A 86 -9.98 11.09 3.05
C ALA A 86 -9.18 11.89 4.11
N LYS A 87 -8.41 12.91 3.70
CA LYS A 87 -7.50 13.63 4.60
C LYS A 87 -8.18 14.21 5.85
N PRO A 88 -9.35 14.86 5.79
CA PRO A 88 -10.01 15.39 6.98
C PRO A 88 -10.29 14.30 8.02
N GLU A 89 -10.82 13.15 7.57
CA GLU A 89 -11.09 11.98 8.43
C GLU A 89 -9.81 11.43 9.07
N ILE A 90 -8.72 11.32 8.29
CA ILE A 90 -7.40 10.90 8.80
C ILE A 90 -6.90 11.89 9.86
N GLU A 91 -7.01 13.19 9.60
CA GLU A 91 -6.56 14.22 10.54
C GLU A 91 -7.37 14.22 11.82
N ASP A 92 -8.69 14.09 11.75
CA ASP A 92 -9.57 14.02 12.91
C ASP A 92 -9.24 12.82 13.80
N ILE A 93 -9.07 11.63 13.22
CA ILE A 93 -8.63 10.42 13.93
C ILE A 93 -7.31 10.69 14.65
N LEU A 94 -6.29 11.17 13.94
CA LEU A 94 -4.96 11.38 14.52
C LEU A 94 -4.97 12.51 15.57
N MET A 95 -5.74 13.58 15.38
CA MET A 95 -5.83 14.69 16.34
C MET A 95 -6.56 14.31 17.63
N SER A 96 -7.50 13.37 17.56
CA SER A 96 -8.17 12.81 18.75
C SER A 96 -7.22 12.00 19.66
N GLY A 97 -6.01 11.69 19.18
CA GLY A 97 -5.02 10.85 19.86
C GLY A 97 -5.14 9.36 19.53
N MET A 98 -6.09 8.99 18.66
CA MET A 98 -6.23 7.64 18.13
C MET A 98 -5.25 7.37 17.00
N ASN A 99 -4.73 6.14 16.94
CA ASN A 99 -3.84 5.72 15.87
C ASN A 99 -4.63 5.27 14.64
N LEU A 100 -3.99 5.26 13.48
CA LEU A 100 -4.61 4.80 12.24
C LEU A 100 -3.67 3.82 11.52
N ALA A 101 -4.12 2.58 11.33
CA ALA A 101 -3.47 1.58 10.49
C ALA A 101 -4.08 1.59 9.08
N VAL A 102 -3.27 1.83 8.05
CA VAL A 102 -3.75 1.99 6.67
C VAL A 102 -3.18 0.87 5.78
N ASP A 103 -4.06 0.13 5.10
CA ASP A 103 -3.69 -0.77 4.00
C ASP A 103 -3.57 0.04 2.70
N ARG A 104 -2.33 0.18 2.22
CA ARG A 104 -1.88 1.06 1.12
C ARG A 104 -2.01 2.55 1.40
N TYR A 105 -0.98 3.33 1.06
CA TYR A 105 -1.01 4.78 1.15
C TYR A 105 -0.26 5.44 -0.01
N VAL A 106 0.51 6.51 0.22
CA VAL A 106 1.30 7.20 -0.81
C VAL A 106 2.36 6.26 -1.40
N GLU A 107 2.89 5.38 -0.58
CA GLU A 107 3.94 4.42 -0.90
C GLU A 107 3.53 3.44 -2.00
N SER A 108 2.26 3.02 -2.03
CA SER A 108 1.69 2.26 -3.15
C SER A 108 1.79 3.00 -4.49
N ASN A 109 1.61 4.33 -4.51
CA ASN A 109 1.79 5.13 -5.72
C ASN A 109 3.26 5.12 -6.16
N LEU A 110 4.18 5.37 -5.22
CA LEU A 110 5.62 5.37 -5.51
C LEU A 110 6.07 4.03 -6.08
N ALA A 111 5.60 2.92 -5.51
CA ALA A 111 6.01 1.59 -5.93
C ALA A 111 5.39 1.17 -7.27
N HIS A 112 4.06 1.23 -7.41
CA HIS A 112 3.39 0.75 -8.62
C HIS A 112 3.60 1.68 -9.82
N GLN A 113 3.55 3.00 -9.61
CA GLN A 113 3.74 3.95 -10.72
C GLN A 113 5.22 4.18 -11.00
N GLY A 114 6.08 4.19 -9.97
CA GLY A 114 7.54 4.20 -10.16
C GLY A 114 8.05 2.95 -10.87
N GLY A 115 7.37 1.80 -10.69
CA GLY A 115 7.66 0.57 -11.44
C GLY A 115 7.54 0.70 -12.96
N LYS A 116 6.70 1.62 -13.44
CA LYS A 116 6.54 1.92 -14.87
C LYS A 116 7.60 2.86 -15.43
N MET A 117 8.34 3.55 -14.55
CA MET A 117 9.43 4.43 -14.94
C MET A 117 10.69 3.60 -15.19
N VAL A 118 11.51 4.03 -16.16
CA VAL A 118 12.86 3.47 -16.30
C VAL A 118 13.67 3.77 -15.04
N PRO A 119 14.57 2.88 -14.58
CA PRO A 119 15.26 3.03 -13.30
C PRO A 119 15.94 4.39 -13.08
N LYS A 120 16.53 4.97 -14.14
CA LYS A 120 17.19 6.29 -14.07
C LYS A 120 16.24 7.46 -13.79
N GLN A 121 14.94 7.31 -14.02
CA GLN A 121 13.92 8.33 -13.79
C GLN A 121 13.11 8.11 -12.51
N ARG A 122 13.30 6.98 -11.82
CA ARG A 122 12.54 6.65 -10.60
C ARG A 122 12.80 7.63 -9.47
N GLU A 123 14.05 8.05 -9.29
CA GLU A 123 14.41 9.02 -8.25
C GLU A 123 13.60 10.31 -8.34
N SER A 124 13.57 10.93 -9.51
CA SER A 124 12.80 12.17 -9.73
C SER A 124 11.29 11.94 -9.65
N PHE A 125 10.82 10.73 -9.95
CA PHE A 125 9.43 10.34 -9.72
C PHE A 125 9.10 10.21 -8.22
N PHE A 126 9.99 9.62 -7.42
CA PHE A 126 9.79 9.50 -5.98
C PHE A 126 9.78 10.86 -5.28
N GLU A 127 10.73 11.73 -5.63
CA GLU A 127 10.77 13.12 -5.16
C GLU A 127 9.47 13.85 -5.52
N TRP A 128 9.05 13.75 -6.79
CA TRP A 128 7.78 14.34 -7.23
C TRP A 128 6.58 13.81 -6.43
N GLY A 129 6.49 12.49 -6.21
CA GLY A 129 5.38 11.88 -5.48
C GLY A 129 5.32 12.34 -4.02
N HIS A 130 6.46 12.40 -3.34
CA HIS A 130 6.54 12.96 -1.99
C HIS A 130 6.20 14.45 -1.94
N THR A 131 6.77 15.27 -2.84
CA THR A 131 6.47 16.70 -2.91
C THR A 131 5.00 16.93 -3.20
N PHE A 132 4.41 16.16 -4.11
CA PHE A 132 3.00 16.29 -4.46
C PHE A 132 2.10 15.88 -3.30
N GLU A 133 2.23 14.66 -2.79
CA GLU A 133 1.27 14.10 -1.84
C GLU A 133 1.49 14.56 -0.39
N TYR A 134 2.73 14.56 0.10
CA TYR A 134 3.03 15.04 1.46
C TYR A 134 3.23 16.55 1.53
N GLY A 135 3.79 17.15 0.48
CA GLY A 135 4.04 18.60 0.43
C GLY A 135 2.79 19.39 0.02
N ILE A 136 2.38 19.27 -1.24
CA ILE A 136 1.33 20.09 -1.85
C ILE A 136 -0.05 19.72 -1.30
N LEU A 137 -0.39 18.42 -1.28
CA LEU A 137 -1.67 17.96 -0.72
C LEU A 137 -1.67 17.93 0.81
N GLY A 138 -0.46 17.96 1.42
CA GLY A 138 -0.28 17.99 2.86
C GLY A 138 -0.80 16.74 3.56
N LEU A 139 -0.74 15.56 2.91
CA LEU A 139 -1.13 14.32 3.55
C LEU A 139 -0.24 14.04 4.78
N PRO A 140 -0.78 13.49 5.88
CA PRO A 140 0.03 13.14 7.04
C PRO A 140 1.14 12.14 6.69
N ILE A 141 2.37 12.42 7.11
CA ILE A 141 3.51 11.52 6.91
C ILE A 141 3.39 10.33 7.88
N PRO A 142 3.55 9.08 7.41
CA PRO A 142 3.52 7.90 8.28
C PRO A 142 4.59 7.91 9.35
N SER A 143 4.23 7.45 10.55
CA SER A 143 5.18 7.18 11.63
C SER A 143 6.00 5.91 11.38
N ILE A 144 5.45 4.98 10.59
CA ILE A 144 6.12 3.75 10.15
C ILE A 144 5.46 3.26 8.86
N VAL A 145 6.27 2.71 7.97
CA VAL A 145 5.83 1.94 6.81
C VAL A 145 6.35 0.52 6.97
N VAL A 146 5.44 -0.46 6.97
CA VAL A 146 5.77 -1.88 7.00
C VAL A 146 5.53 -2.47 5.63
N PHE A 147 6.57 -2.99 4.98
CA PHE A 147 6.47 -3.60 3.66
C PHE A 147 6.42 -5.13 3.78
N LEU A 148 5.28 -5.71 3.44
CA LEU A 148 5.08 -7.15 3.30
C LEU A 148 5.62 -7.63 1.96
N HIS A 149 6.81 -8.23 1.98
CA HIS A 149 7.49 -8.70 0.78
C HIS A 149 7.02 -10.11 0.41
N MET A 150 6.20 -10.18 -0.65
CA MET A 150 5.86 -11.40 -1.38
C MET A 150 6.47 -11.34 -2.78
N PRO A 151 7.34 -12.30 -3.17
CA PRO A 151 7.85 -12.38 -4.54
C PRO A 151 6.71 -12.44 -5.56
N TYR A 152 6.81 -11.67 -6.65
CA TYR A 152 5.73 -11.49 -7.62
C TYR A 152 5.27 -12.83 -8.22
N LYS A 153 6.21 -13.75 -8.48
CA LYS A 153 5.91 -15.08 -9.02
C LYS A 153 5.02 -15.90 -8.09
N ILE A 154 5.32 -15.87 -6.79
CA ILE A 154 4.50 -16.56 -5.77
C ILE A 154 3.14 -15.88 -5.67
N GLY A 155 3.11 -14.55 -5.69
CA GLY A 155 1.85 -13.80 -5.68
C GLY A 155 0.93 -14.16 -6.86
N MET A 156 1.49 -14.30 -8.06
CA MET A 156 0.77 -14.76 -9.25
C MET A 156 0.24 -16.19 -9.09
N GLU A 157 1.05 -17.11 -8.56
CA GLU A 157 0.62 -18.49 -8.30
C GLU A 157 -0.55 -18.55 -7.30
N LEU A 158 -0.47 -17.78 -6.22
CA LEU A 158 -1.55 -17.70 -5.21
C LEU A 158 -2.85 -17.14 -5.80
N LYS A 159 -2.76 -16.20 -6.74
CA LYS A 159 -3.95 -15.62 -7.39
C LYS A 159 -4.63 -16.54 -8.39
N LYS A 160 -3.95 -17.55 -8.96
CA LYS A 160 -4.59 -18.52 -9.88
C LYS A 160 -5.76 -19.28 -9.23
N GLY A 161 -5.79 -19.40 -7.92
CA GLY A 161 -6.88 -20.03 -7.17
C GLY A 161 -8.02 -19.08 -6.75
N MET A 162 -7.91 -17.78 -7.04
CA MET A 162 -8.89 -16.77 -6.62
C MET A 162 -9.97 -16.57 -7.70
N LYS A 163 -11.21 -16.28 -7.27
CA LYS A 163 -12.36 -16.07 -8.16
C LYS A 163 -12.46 -14.66 -8.74
N GLU A 164 -11.69 -13.72 -8.22
CA GLU A 164 -11.71 -12.34 -8.68
C GLU A 164 -10.95 -12.20 -10.00
N ALA A 165 -11.58 -11.53 -10.96
CA ALA A 165 -10.90 -11.19 -12.21
C ALA A 165 -9.75 -10.21 -11.92
N PRO A 166 -8.55 -10.44 -12.47
CA PRO A 166 -7.44 -9.53 -12.30
C PRO A 166 -7.77 -8.17 -12.92
N ASP A 167 -7.41 -7.09 -12.25
CA ASP A 167 -7.52 -5.75 -12.82
C ASP A 167 -6.35 -5.42 -13.78
N GLY A 168 -6.36 -4.20 -14.35
CA GLY A 168 -5.39 -3.78 -15.36
C GLY A 168 -3.91 -3.79 -14.90
N HIS A 169 -3.65 -3.79 -13.60
CA HIS A 169 -2.29 -3.97 -13.06
C HIS A 169 -2.00 -5.44 -12.76
N GLU A 170 -2.96 -6.14 -12.19
CA GLU A 170 -2.80 -7.53 -11.76
C GLU A 170 -2.66 -8.53 -12.92
N SER A 171 -3.10 -8.13 -14.11
CA SER A 171 -2.98 -8.91 -15.35
C SER A 171 -1.64 -8.75 -16.08
N ASN A 172 -0.74 -7.89 -15.60
CA ASN A 172 0.54 -7.62 -16.25
C ASN A 172 1.73 -8.09 -15.40
N GLU A 173 2.38 -9.18 -15.81
CA GLU A 173 3.54 -9.76 -15.12
C GLU A 173 4.72 -8.77 -15.01
N GLU A 174 5.00 -8.00 -16.06
CA GLU A 174 6.10 -7.03 -16.04
C GLU A 174 5.85 -5.91 -15.03
N HIS A 175 4.59 -5.47 -14.90
CA HIS A 175 4.19 -4.51 -13.88
C HIS A 175 4.39 -5.07 -12.47
N LEU A 176 3.95 -6.32 -12.22
CA LEU A 176 4.10 -6.97 -10.93
C LEU A 176 5.59 -7.12 -10.53
N ARG A 177 6.43 -7.57 -11.47
CA ARG A 177 7.88 -7.67 -11.27
C ARG A 177 8.50 -6.30 -10.97
N SER A 178 8.17 -5.30 -11.79
CA SER A 178 8.74 -3.96 -11.64
C SER A 178 8.26 -3.26 -10.36
N ALA A 179 7.02 -3.49 -9.94
CA ALA A 179 6.50 -3.00 -8.67
C ALA A 179 7.22 -3.64 -7.48
N GLU A 180 7.50 -4.96 -7.50
CA GLU A 180 8.32 -5.61 -6.46
C GLU A 180 9.72 -4.98 -6.37
N GLU A 181 10.41 -4.84 -7.51
CA GLU A 181 11.75 -4.24 -7.57
C GLU A 181 11.74 -2.81 -6.99
N THR A 182 10.70 -2.04 -7.31
CA THR A 182 10.52 -0.66 -6.85
C THR A 182 10.20 -0.61 -5.36
N TYR A 183 9.36 -1.50 -4.83
CA TYR A 183 9.13 -1.62 -3.39
C TYR A 183 10.44 -1.94 -2.65
N LEU A 184 11.26 -2.85 -3.17
CA LEU A 184 12.55 -3.21 -2.57
C LEU A 184 13.54 -2.03 -2.60
N GLU A 185 13.52 -1.24 -3.67
CA GLU A 185 14.29 0.00 -3.81
C GLU A 185 13.86 1.04 -2.78
N LEU A 186 12.57 1.37 -2.72
CA LEU A 186 11.98 2.31 -1.77
C LEU A 186 12.22 1.89 -0.32
N THR A 187 12.09 0.60 -0.02
CA THR A 187 12.35 0.03 1.31
C THR A 187 13.79 0.31 1.75
N ARG A 188 14.78 0.13 0.88
CA ARG A 188 16.18 0.44 1.18
C ARG A 188 16.41 1.94 1.33
N LYS A 189 15.81 2.73 0.42
CA LYS A 189 16.01 4.18 0.34
C LYS A 189 15.44 4.92 1.55
N TYR A 190 14.22 4.56 1.97
CA TYR A 190 13.48 5.26 3.02
C TYR A 190 13.46 4.49 4.35
N GLY A 191 14.16 3.35 4.44
CA GLY A 191 14.29 2.59 5.67
C GLY A 191 12.99 1.94 6.15
N TRP A 192 12.13 1.51 5.23
CA TRP A 192 10.88 0.85 5.59
C TRP A 192 11.14 -0.49 6.28
N GLU A 193 10.23 -0.86 7.18
CA GLU A 193 10.32 -2.09 7.93
C GLU A 193 9.83 -3.26 7.07
N LYS A 194 10.78 -3.95 6.42
CA LYS A 194 10.48 -5.13 5.61
C LYS A 194 10.10 -6.33 6.47
N VAL A 195 9.06 -7.05 6.06
CA VAL A 195 8.64 -8.35 6.60
C VAL A 195 8.55 -9.34 5.43
N ILE A 196 9.30 -10.42 5.48
CA ILE A 196 9.33 -11.43 4.41
C ILE A 196 8.16 -12.39 4.60
N CYS A 197 7.31 -12.58 3.59
CA CYS A 197 6.12 -13.46 3.70
C CYS A 197 6.42 -14.94 3.47
N THR A 198 7.56 -15.29 2.84
CA THR A 198 7.91 -16.68 2.50
C THR A 198 9.34 -17.00 2.92
N LYS A 199 9.56 -18.13 3.60
CA LYS A 199 10.91 -18.60 3.93
C LYS A 199 11.54 -19.11 2.62
N ALA A 200 12.79 -18.76 2.35
CA ALA A 200 13.51 -19.18 1.12
C ALA A 200 12.88 -18.78 -0.23
N GLY A 201 11.87 -17.90 -0.27
CA GLY A 201 11.34 -17.40 -1.56
C GLY A 201 10.55 -18.44 -2.36
N SER A 202 9.94 -19.45 -1.71
CA SER A 202 9.10 -20.46 -2.39
C SER A 202 7.69 -20.55 -1.80
N ILE A 203 6.75 -21.04 -2.62
CA ILE A 203 5.35 -21.25 -2.23
C ILE A 203 5.19 -22.35 -1.17
N ASP A 204 6.07 -23.35 -1.14
CA ASP A 204 6.05 -24.42 -0.12
C ASP A 204 6.43 -23.92 1.28
N ASN A 205 6.94 -22.70 1.36
CA ASN A 205 7.51 -22.11 2.56
C ASN A 205 6.81 -20.81 2.97
N LEU A 206 5.53 -20.65 2.61
CA LEU A 206 4.71 -19.54 3.08
C LEU A 206 4.70 -19.51 4.61
N ARG A 207 4.92 -18.32 5.18
CA ARG A 207 4.71 -18.10 6.61
C ARG A 207 3.21 -18.02 6.89
N THR A 208 2.81 -18.45 8.08
CA THR A 208 1.42 -18.30 8.51
C THR A 208 1.07 -16.83 8.73
N PRO A 209 -0.22 -16.44 8.59
CA PRO A 209 -0.66 -15.10 8.94
C PRO A 209 -0.27 -14.66 10.35
N GLU A 210 -0.28 -15.58 11.32
CA GLU A 210 0.08 -15.34 12.71
C GLU A 210 1.58 -15.06 12.88
N ASP A 211 2.44 -15.83 12.19
CA ASP A 211 3.89 -15.64 12.20
C ASP A 211 4.28 -14.29 11.60
N ILE A 212 3.62 -13.88 10.52
CA ILE A 212 3.82 -12.56 9.89
C ILE A 212 3.28 -11.48 10.83
N GLY A 213 2.07 -11.64 11.37
CA GLY A 213 1.41 -10.64 12.22
C GLY A 213 2.16 -10.36 13.50
N LYS A 214 2.79 -11.38 14.09
CA LYS A 214 3.68 -11.22 15.25
C LYS A 214 4.88 -10.32 14.92
N GLU A 215 5.51 -10.50 13.76
CA GLU A 215 6.64 -9.67 13.34
C GLU A 215 6.21 -8.24 13.02
N VAL A 216 5.09 -8.07 12.30
CA VAL A 216 4.48 -6.76 12.00
C VAL A 216 4.22 -6.00 13.30
N PHE A 217 3.53 -6.63 14.26
CA PHE A 217 3.24 -6.03 15.57
C PHE A 217 4.53 -5.63 16.31
N ASN A 218 5.54 -6.51 16.35
CA ASN A 218 6.81 -6.24 17.01
C ASN A 218 7.59 -5.07 16.41
N LYS A 219 7.43 -4.81 15.11
CA LYS A 219 8.01 -3.63 14.43
C LYS A 219 7.21 -2.38 14.76
N VAL A 220 5.88 -2.45 14.64
CA VAL A 220 4.97 -1.31 14.87
C VAL A 220 5.02 -0.84 16.31
N VAL A 221 5.00 -1.74 17.31
CA VAL A 221 4.92 -1.36 18.72
C VAL A 221 6.10 -0.49 19.20
N ARG A 222 7.22 -0.51 18.47
CA ARG A 222 8.42 0.30 18.77
C ARG A 222 8.14 1.80 18.67
N ILE A 223 7.16 2.24 17.89
CA ILE A 223 6.86 3.67 17.71
C ILE A 223 6.03 4.27 18.85
N PHE A 224 5.53 3.42 19.76
CA PHE A 224 4.77 3.81 20.94
C PHE A 224 5.62 3.88 22.22
N LYS A 225 6.86 3.41 22.14
CA LYS A 225 7.87 3.57 23.18
C LYS A 225 8.50 4.95 23.07
#